data_AF-A0A7Y7M741-F1
#
_entry.id   AF-A0A7Y7M741-F1
#
_cell.length_a   1.000
_cell.length_b   1.000
_cell.length_c   1.000
_cell.angle_alpha   90.00
_cell.angle_beta   90.00
_cell.angle_gamma   90.00
#
_symmetry.space_group_name_H-M   'P 1'
#
loop_
_entity.id
_entity.type
_entity.pdbx_description
1 polymer ?
#
loop_
_entity_poly.entity_id
_entity_poly.type
_entity_poly.pdbx_seq_one_letter_code
_entity_poly.pdbx_strand_id
1 'polypeptide(L)'
;QDAPAICDANGMVALGPVAAGAGIVGGTILWGYGAWWLMFGVATALRYLRQGLPFNLGCWGFTFPLGVYALATLTLARQTHLALLAVIGGVLVAGLAVIWAIVAAHTLRGAWRRTLFAAPCLGLP
;
A
#
# COMPACT_ATOMS: atom_id res chain seq x y z
N GLN A 1 6.87 26.83 9.24
CA GLN A 1 5.53 27.25 8.78
C GLN A 1 5.65 28.49 7.87
N ASP A 2 6.80 28.65 7.21
CA ASP A 2 7.24 29.91 6.59
C ASP A 2 7.21 29.87 5.05
N ALA A 3 6.77 28.74 4.49
CA ALA A 3 6.65 28.53 3.05
C ALA A 3 5.79 29.58 2.32
N PRO A 4 4.60 30.00 2.82
CA PRO A 4 3.80 30.99 2.09
C PRO A 4 4.47 32.37 2.02
N ALA A 5 5.16 32.81 3.08
CA ALA A 5 5.84 34.11 3.12
C ALA A 5 7.05 34.17 2.15
N ILE A 6 7.77 33.06 1.97
CA ILE A 6 8.89 32.98 1.04
C ILE A 6 8.41 32.91 -0.42
N CYS A 7 7.31 32.24 -0.70
CA CYS A 7 6.72 32.18 -2.04
C CYS A 7 6.12 33.52 -2.48
N ASP A 8 5.50 34.26 -1.56
CA ASP A 8 4.99 35.62 -1.81
C ASP A 8 6.13 36.58 -2.16
N ALA A 9 7.24 36.54 -1.42
CA ALA A 9 8.40 37.39 -1.65
C ALA A 9 9.10 37.14 -3.01
N ASN A 10 8.90 35.96 -3.62
CA ASN A 10 9.51 35.57 -4.89
C ASN A 10 8.53 35.53 -6.07
N GLY A 11 7.31 36.07 -5.92
CA GLY A 11 6.30 36.06 -6.98
C GLY A 11 5.79 34.66 -7.36
N MET A 12 6.04 33.64 -6.51
CA MET A 12 5.71 32.24 -6.75
C MET A 12 4.30 31.85 -6.29
N VAL A 13 3.47 32.83 -5.92
CA VAL A 13 2.08 32.61 -5.44
C VAL A 13 1.25 31.83 -6.46
N ALA A 14 1.47 32.08 -7.75
CA ALA A 14 0.81 31.39 -8.84
C ALA A 14 1.24 29.91 -8.99
N LEU A 15 2.40 29.51 -8.46
CA LEU A 15 2.87 28.13 -8.54
C LEU A 15 2.11 27.18 -7.62
N GLY A 16 1.56 27.68 -6.50
CA GLY A 16 0.77 26.86 -5.56
C GLY A 16 -0.45 26.20 -6.22
N PRO A 17 -1.37 26.97 -6.83
CA PRO A 17 -2.53 26.42 -7.53
C PRO A 17 -2.15 25.52 -8.72
N VAL A 18 -1.12 25.88 -9.48
CA VAL A 18 -0.63 25.08 -10.61
C VAL A 18 -0.06 23.74 -10.14
N ALA A 19 0.76 23.75 -9.09
CA ALA A 19 1.30 22.53 -8.50
C ALA A 19 0.20 21.64 -7.90
N ALA A 20 -0.82 22.23 -7.28
CA ALA A 20 -1.98 21.48 -6.78
C ALA A 20 -2.75 20.81 -7.93
N GLY A 21 -3.05 21.55 -9.02
CA GLY A 21 -3.70 21.00 -10.20
C GLY A 21 -2.89 19.89 -10.88
N ALA A 22 -1.59 20.12 -11.09
CA ALA A 22 -0.67 19.13 -11.64
C ALA A 22 -0.58 17.88 -10.74
N GLY A 23 -0.57 18.07 -9.42
CA GLY A 23 -0.57 16.99 -8.44
C GLY A 23 -1.83 16.11 -8.50
N ILE A 24 -3.01 16.71 -8.70
CA ILE A 24 -4.27 15.97 -8.86
C ILE A 24 -4.26 15.17 -10.16
N VAL A 25 -3.86 15.79 -11.27
CA VAL A 25 -3.80 15.12 -12.58
C VAL A 25 -2.79 13.98 -12.56
N GLY A 26 -1.54 14.27 -12.14
CA GLY A 26 -0.49 13.26 -12.03
C GLY A 26 -0.85 12.15 -11.04
N GLY A 27 -1.41 12.51 -9.88
CA GLY A 27 -1.89 11.55 -8.88
C GLY A 27 -2.98 10.63 -9.43
N THR A 28 -3.92 11.16 -10.22
CA THR A 28 -4.99 10.36 -10.84
C THR A 28 -4.45 9.38 -11.89
N ILE A 29 -3.49 9.82 -12.72
CA ILE A 29 -2.83 8.96 -13.71
C ILE A 29 -2.08 7.82 -13.01
N LEU A 30 -1.25 8.15 -12.02
CA LEU A 30 -0.50 7.16 -11.24
C LEU A 30 -1.45 6.22 -10.48
N TRP A 31 -2.58 6.74 -9.98
CA TRP A 31 -3.59 5.94 -9.31
C TRP A 31 -4.22 4.90 -10.25
N GLY A 32 -4.54 5.27 -11.49
CA GLY A 32 -5.06 4.36 -12.51
C GLY A 32 -4.04 3.29 -12.92
N TYR A 33 -2.79 3.68 -13.12
CA TYR A 33 -1.69 2.74 -13.38
C TYR A 33 -1.46 1.80 -12.19
N GLY A 34 -1.52 2.33 -10.97
CA GLY A 34 -1.46 1.54 -9.75
C GLY A 34 -2.61 0.55 -9.62
N ALA A 35 -3.83 0.91 -10.04
CA ALA A 35 -4.99 0.01 -10.05
C ALA A 35 -4.72 -1.22 -10.93
N TRP A 36 -4.18 -0.98 -12.13
CA TRP A 36 -3.80 -2.04 -13.06
C TRP A 36 -2.77 -3.00 -12.45
N TRP A 37 -1.71 -2.46 -11.85
CA TRP A 37 -0.70 -3.27 -11.18
C TRP A 37 -1.22 -4.01 -9.94
N LEU A 38 -2.10 -3.37 -9.16
CA LEU A 38 -2.71 -3.98 -8.00
C LEU A 38 -3.56 -5.19 -8.40
N MET A 39 -4.31 -5.10 -9.51
CA MET A 39 -5.06 -6.24 -10.04
C MET A 39 -4.14 -7.43 -10.37
N PHE A 40 -3.00 -7.20 -11.02
CA PHE A 40 -2.01 -8.26 -11.27
C PHE A 40 -1.39 -8.81 -9.99
N GLY A 41 -1.05 -7.94 -9.04
CA GLY A 41 -0.51 -8.34 -7.74
C GLY A 41 -1.48 -9.22 -6.96
N VAL A 42 -2.75 -8.82 -6.89
CA VAL A 42 -3.83 -9.56 -6.21
C VAL A 42 -4.11 -10.89 -6.92
N ALA A 43 -4.20 -10.90 -8.26
CA ALA A 43 -4.40 -12.13 -9.02
C ALA A 43 -3.25 -13.12 -8.81
N THR A 44 -2.02 -12.61 -8.79
CA THR A 44 -0.82 -13.41 -8.54
C THR A 44 -0.81 -13.95 -7.11
N ALA A 45 -1.08 -13.11 -6.11
CA ALA A 45 -1.16 -13.51 -4.70
C ALA A 45 -2.24 -14.58 -4.48
N LEU A 46 -3.45 -14.39 -5.03
CA LEU A 46 -4.54 -15.36 -4.98
C LEU A 46 -4.16 -16.68 -5.64
N ARG A 47 -3.46 -16.64 -6.78
CA ARG A 47 -2.97 -17.85 -7.46
C ARG A 47 -1.97 -18.60 -6.58
N TYR A 48 -1.00 -17.90 -5.98
CA TYR A 48 -0.03 -18.50 -5.07
C TYR A 48 -0.69 -19.10 -3.82
N LEU A 49 -1.67 -18.41 -3.23
CA LEU A 49 -2.46 -18.92 -2.11
C LEU A 49 -3.23 -20.19 -2.48
N ARG A 50 -3.83 -20.25 -3.67
CA ARG A 50 -4.59 -21.41 -4.17
C ARG A 50 -3.71 -22.61 -4.52
N GLN A 51 -2.46 -22.38 -4.90
CA GLN A 51 -1.50 -23.43 -5.23
C GLN A 51 -0.87 -24.09 -4.00
N GLY A 52 -1.24 -23.68 -2.78
CA GLY A 52 -0.87 -24.38 -1.55
C GLY A 52 0.62 -24.28 -1.20
N LEU A 53 1.33 -23.25 -1.68
CA LEU A 53 2.72 -23.06 -1.29
C LEU A 53 2.83 -22.84 0.24
N PRO A 54 3.86 -23.42 0.88
CA PRO A 54 4.08 -23.24 2.30
C PRO A 54 4.22 -21.75 2.62
N PHE A 55 3.50 -21.30 3.65
CA PHE A 55 3.52 -19.92 4.12
C PHE A 55 4.96 -19.42 4.30
N ASN A 56 5.32 -18.37 3.56
CA ASN A 56 6.64 -17.76 3.63
C ASN A 56 6.53 -16.31 4.14
N LEU A 57 7.62 -15.78 4.71
CA LEU A 57 7.69 -14.39 5.17
C LEU A 57 7.47 -13.37 4.04
N GLY A 58 7.66 -13.76 2.78
CA GLY A 58 7.37 -12.94 1.60
C GLY A 58 5.89 -12.54 1.46
N CYS A 59 4.95 -13.21 2.13
CA CYS A 59 3.56 -12.78 2.19
C CYS A 59 3.38 -11.39 2.85
N TRP A 60 4.28 -10.97 3.74
CA TRP A 60 4.28 -9.60 4.28
C TRP A 60 4.51 -8.55 3.19
N GLY A 61 5.23 -8.90 2.12
CA GLY A 61 5.50 -8.01 0.99
C GLY A 61 4.26 -7.50 0.27
N PHE A 62 3.10 -8.14 0.43
CA PHE A 62 1.84 -7.68 -0.17
C PHE A 62 1.15 -6.56 0.62
N THR A 63 1.41 -6.47 1.93
CA THR A 63 0.75 -5.47 2.80
C THR A 63 1.22 -4.06 2.52
N PHE A 64 2.50 -3.88 2.18
CA PHE A 64 3.08 -2.56 1.94
C PHE A 64 2.53 -1.88 0.66
N PRO A 65 2.57 -2.50 -0.53
CA PRO A 65 2.00 -1.89 -1.74
C PRO A 65 0.51 -1.60 -1.60
N LEU A 66 -0.24 -2.51 -0.98
CA LEU A 66 -1.67 -2.32 -0.72
C LEU A 66 -1.92 -1.14 0.23
N GLY A 67 -1.12 -1.00 1.29
CA GLY A 67 -1.20 0.11 2.23
C GLY A 67 -0.89 1.47 1.60
N VAL A 68 0.20 1.56 0.83
CA VAL A 68 0.56 2.80 0.10
C VAL A 68 -0.55 3.16 -0.89
N TYR A 69 -1.10 2.19 -1.62
CA TYR A 69 -2.18 2.43 -2.57
C TYR A 69 -3.48 2.87 -1.89
N ALA A 70 -3.83 2.28 -0.74
CA ALA A 70 -4.98 2.71 0.06
C ALA A 70 -4.82 4.17 0.54
N LEU A 71 -3.64 4.53 1.05
CA LEU A 71 -3.32 5.90 1.47
C LEU A 71 -3.37 6.90 0.31
N ALA A 72 -2.84 6.52 -0.86
CA ALA A 72 -2.92 7.34 -2.06
C ALA A 72 -4.38 7.58 -2.47
N THR A 73 -5.20 6.52 -2.44
CA THR A 73 -6.63 6.60 -2.77
C THR A 73 -7.39 7.52 -1.81
N LEU A 74 -7.16 7.39 -0.50
CA LEU A 74 -7.79 8.25 0.52
C LEU A 74 -7.31 9.71 0.42
N THR A 75 -6.04 9.92 0.05
CA THR A 75 -5.51 11.27 -0.18
C THR A 75 -6.15 11.91 -1.40
N LEU A 76 -6.28 11.16 -2.50
CA LEU A 76 -6.97 11.64 -3.69
C LEU A 76 -8.45 11.91 -3.41
N ALA A 77 -9.11 11.10 -2.58
CA ALA A 77 -10.48 11.34 -2.12
C ALA A 77 -10.61 12.67 -1.35
N ARG A 78 -9.65 12.98 -0.47
CA ARG A 78 -9.63 14.26 0.26
C ARG A 78 -9.42 15.46 -0.66
N GLN A 79 -8.58 15.33 -1.68
CA GLN A 79 -8.27 16.43 -2.61
C GLN A 79 -9.38 16.68 -3.64
N THR A 80 -10.03 15.61 -4.11
CA THR A 80 -11.10 15.69 -5.13
C THR A 80 -12.50 15.76 -4.54
N HIS A 81 -12.64 15.52 -3.23
CA HIS A 81 -13.92 15.41 -2.51
C HIS A 81 -14.87 14.33 -3.07
N LEU A 82 -14.35 13.35 -3.82
CA LEU A 82 -15.14 12.27 -4.39
C LEU A 82 -15.42 11.16 -3.37
N ALA A 83 -16.70 10.95 -3.05
CA ALA A 83 -17.13 9.88 -2.14
C ALA A 83 -16.76 8.46 -2.64
N LEU A 84 -16.76 8.25 -3.96
CA LEU A 84 -16.37 6.96 -4.56
C LEU A 84 -14.94 6.56 -4.16
N LEU A 85 -13.98 7.49 -4.23
CA LEU A 85 -12.59 7.22 -3.85
C LEU A 85 -12.47 6.96 -2.34
N ALA A 86 -13.28 7.62 -1.51
CA ALA A 86 -13.31 7.35 -0.08
C ALA A 86 -13.78 5.92 0.22
N VAL A 87 -14.84 5.46 -0.47
CA VAL A 87 -15.34 4.09 -0.34
C VAL A 87 -14.31 3.08 -0.81
N ILE A 88 -13.70 3.29 -1.99
CA ILE A 88 -12.63 2.40 -2.51
C ILE A 88 -11.46 2.34 -1.53
N GLY A 89 -11.01 3.49 -1.01
CA GLY A 89 -9.96 3.56 0.00
C GLY A 89 -10.33 2.78 1.26
N GLY A 90 -11.56 2.90 1.74
CA GLY A 90 -12.07 2.14 2.88
C GLY A 90 -12.06 0.63 2.64
N VAL A 91 -12.50 0.17 1.47
CA VAL A 91 -12.45 -1.25 1.06
C VAL A 91 -11.01 -1.77 1.02
N LEU A 92 -10.07 -0.98 0.47
CA LEU A 92 -8.66 -1.35 0.43
C LEU A 92 -8.06 -1.47 1.84
N VAL A 93 -8.40 -0.57 2.76
CA VAL A 93 -7.97 -0.63 4.17
C VAL A 93 -8.56 -1.86 4.86
N ALA A 94 -9.84 -2.16 4.66
CA ALA A 94 -10.47 -3.35 5.21
C ALA A 94 -9.81 -4.63 4.70
N GLY A 95 -9.55 -4.71 3.38
CA GLY A 95 -8.83 -5.82 2.76
C GLY A 95 -7.40 -5.98 3.31
N LEU A 96 -6.69 -4.86 3.51
CA LEU A 96 -5.39 -4.84 4.15
C LEU A 96 -5.44 -5.40 5.57
N ALA A 97 -6.43 -5.00 6.38
CA ALA A 97 -6.59 -5.49 7.75
C ALA A 97 -6.83 -7.01 7.79
N VAL A 98 -7.64 -7.54 6.85
CA VAL A 98 -7.87 -8.99 6.72
C VAL A 98 -6.59 -9.72 6.35
N ILE A 99 -5.85 -9.25 5.33
CA ILE A 99 -4.58 -9.86 4.91
C ILE A 99 -3.58 -9.81 6.08
N TRP A 100 -3.49 -8.68 6.77
CA TRP A 100 -2.62 -8.50 7.91
C TRP A 100 -2.95 -9.50 9.03
N ALA A 101 -4.23 -9.69 9.38
CA ALA A 101 -4.67 -10.64 10.38
C ALA A 101 -4.33 -12.10 10.00
N ILE A 102 -4.53 -12.47 8.72
CA ILE A 102 -4.18 -13.80 8.20
C ILE A 102 -2.67 -14.01 8.33
N VAL A 103 -1.86 -13.09 7.79
CA VAL A 103 -0.40 -13.21 7.80
C VAL A 103 0.13 -13.23 9.24
N ALA A 104 -0.36 -12.34 10.12
CA ALA A 104 0.01 -12.32 11.53
C ALA A 104 -0.32 -13.65 12.23
N ALA A 105 -1.53 -14.20 12.04
CA ALA A 105 -1.92 -15.48 12.61
C ALA A 105 -1.04 -16.63 12.12
N HIS A 106 -0.69 -16.68 10.83
CA HIS A 106 0.22 -17.68 10.28
C HIS A 106 1.67 -17.51 10.78
N THR A 107 2.16 -16.27 10.91
CA THR A 107 3.47 -15.98 11.50
C THR A 107 3.51 -16.42 12.97
N LEU A 108 2.49 -16.12 13.77
CA LEU A 108 2.41 -16.56 15.17
C LEU A 108 2.40 -18.09 15.28
N ARG A 109 1.62 -18.79 14.45
CA ARG A 109 1.59 -20.26 14.43
C ARG A 109 2.94 -20.86 14.01
N GLY A 110 3.61 -20.29 13.01
CA GLY A 110 4.92 -20.74 12.55
C GLY A 110 6.04 -20.46 13.56
N ALA A 111 5.98 -19.32 14.27
CA ALA A 111 6.87 -19.01 15.38
C ALA A 111 6.67 -19.98 16.55
N TRP A 112 5.41 -20.30 16.88
CA TRP A 112 5.08 -21.26 17.94
C TRP A 112 5.57 -22.69 17.62
N ARG A 113 5.56 -23.10 16.35
CA ARG A 113 6.07 -24.41 15.91
C ARG A 113 7.61 -24.49 15.80
N ARG A 114 8.37 -23.42 16.11
CA ARG A 114 9.86 -23.35 16.02
C ARG A 114 10.47 -23.68 14.65
N THR A 115 9.68 -23.84 13.59
CA THR A 115 10.19 -24.17 12.24
C THR A 115 10.66 -22.95 11.45
N LEU A 116 10.35 -21.73 11.92
CA LEU A 116 10.75 -20.47 11.26
C LEU A 116 12.21 -20.07 11.51
N PHE A 117 12.82 -20.60 12.58
CA PHE A 117 14.25 -20.41 12.90
C PHE A 117 15.03 -21.73 12.87
N ALA A 118 14.47 -22.78 12.27
CA ALA A 118 15.23 -23.99 11.97
C ALA A 118 16.09 -23.68 10.74
N ALA A 119 17.17 -22.90 10.93
CA ALA A 119 18.22 -22.75 9.95
C ALA A 119 18.98 -24.09 9.90
N PRO A 120 18.82 -24.91 8.84
CA PRO A 120 19.52 -26.21 8.76
C PRO A 120 21.04 -26.04 8.67
N CYS A 121 21.53 -24.80 8.45
CA CYS A 121 22.94 -24.44 8.40
C CYS A 121 23.59 -24.15 9.78
N LEU A 122 22.83 -24.15 10.87
CA LEU A 122 23.33 -23.94 12.24
C LEU A 122 23.33 -25.24 13.07
N GLY A 123 23.10 -26.38 12.42
CA GLY A 123 23.49 -27.68 12.97
C GLY A 123 25.00 -27.73 13.05
N LEU A 124 25.55 -27.34 14.20
CA LEU A 124 26.93 -27.60 14.59
C LEU A 124 27.23 -29.09 14.38
N PRO A 125 28.43 -29.44 13.86
CA PRO A 125 28.90 -30.83 13.83
C PRO A 125 29.02 -31.43 15.24
#